data_AF-A0A8C2N3B0-F1
#
_entry.id   AF-A0A8C2N3B0-F1
#
_cell.length_a   1.000
_cell.length_b   1.000
_cell.length_c   1.000
_cell.angle_alpha   90.00
_cell.angle_beta   90.00
_cell.angle_gamma   90.00
#
_symmetry.space_group_name_H-M   'P 1'
#
loop_
_entity.id
_entity.type
_entity.pdbx_description
1 polymer ?
#
loop_
_entity_poly.entity_id
_entity_poly.type
_entity_poly.pdbx_seq_one_letter_code
_entity_poly.pdbx_strand_id
1 'polypeptide(L)'
;MWIIYNYWFLYIPYLTWLYIDWRTPEQGGRRSNWVRNWTVWRYFKDYFPIHLIKTQELDPRHNYIFGFHPHGIFVPGAFGNFCTNCSDFKKLFPGFTAYLHVISCWFRCPLFREYLLSLGSVSVSKKSISHVLSEDRGGNISVIVLGGAKETLEAHPGTYNLYIRQRKGFVKIALTHGASLVPVFSFGENELFEQVSNPEGSWLRTAQDRLQKLTGFALPLFYGRGIFQYNFGIMPYRKPIHAIVGRPIPVQRTPNPTPEQTEQLHQTYMEELRKLFDEHKGKYGIPEHQTLVFK
;
A
#
# COMPACT_ATOMS: atom_id res chain seq x y z
N MET A 1 18.54 6.74 -34.85
CA MET A 1 17.92 7.94 -34.25
C MET A 1 16.97 8.65 -35.24
N TRP A 2 16.13 7.90 -35.97
CA TRP A 2 15.12 8.43 -36.93
C TRP A 2 13.70 7.90 -36.64
N ILE A 3 13.56 6.87 -35.79
CA ILE A 3 12.28 6.20 -35.49
C ILE A 3 11.38 7.04 -34.56
N ILE A 4 11.94 7.99 -33.80
CA ILE A 4 11.16 8.87 -32.90
C ILE A 4 10.58 10.09 -33.63
N TYR A 5 11.14 10.47 -34.79
CA TYR A 5 10.86 11.78 -35.41
C TYR A 5 9.53 11.83 -36.19
N ASN A 6 8.94 10.69 -36.55
CA ASN A 6 7.79 10.63 -37.47
C ASN A 6 6.45 10.19 -36.85
N TYR A 7 6.35 10.14 -35.52
CA TYR A 7 5.12 9.75 -34.79
C TYR A 7 4.52 10.90 -33.97
N TRP A 8 4.69 12.14 -34.43
CA TRP A 8 4.18 13.33 -33.75
C TRP A 8 2.68 13.33 -33.53
N PHE A 9 1.95 12.72 -34.46
CA PHE A 9 0.51 12.53 -34.37
C PHE A 9 0.10 11.57 -33.23
N LEU A 10 1.03 10.80 -32.64
CA LEU A 10 0.77 9.98 -31.46
C LEU A 10 1.16 10.69 -30.16
N TYR A 11 2.35 11.30 -30.12
CA TYR A 11 2.82 11.93 -28.88
C TYR A 11 2.16 13.27 -28.61
N ILE A 12 1.80 14.09 -29.62
CA ILE A 12 1.14 15.38 -29.38
C ILE A 12 -0.22 15.16 -28.70
N PRO A 13 -1.15 14.33 -29.24
CA PRO A 13 -2.42 14.08 -28.55
C PRO A 13 -2.25 13.48 -27.16
N TYR A 14 -1.29 12.56 -26.98
CA TYR A 14 -1.04 11.97 -25.67
C TYR A 14 -0.47 12.97 -24.66
N LEU A 15 0.45 13.86 -25.06
CA LEU A 15 0.98 14.91 -24.19
C LEU A 15 -0.08 15.97 -23.87
N THR A 16 -0.93 16.32 -24.84
CA THR A 16 -2.09 17.19 -24.61
C THR A 16 -3.05 16.54 -23.61
N TRP A 17 -3.37 15.26 -23.78
CA TRP A 17 -4.16 14.48 -22.83
C TRP A 17 -3.51 14.47 -21.44
N LEU A 18 -2.21 14.19 -21.36
CA LEU A 18 -1.46 14.14 -20.10
C LEU A 18 -1.46 15.50 -19.38
N TYR A 19 -1.38 16.60 -20.11
CA TYR A 19 -1.48 17.95 -19.55
C TYR A 19 -2.86 18.22 -18.96
N ILE A 20 -3.93 17.86 -19.68
CA ILE A 20 -5.32 18.02 -19.22
C ILE A 20 -5.61 17.12 -18.00
N ASP A 21 -5.20 15.86 -18.08
CA ASP A 21 -5.47 14.83 -17.06
C ASP A 21 -4.45 14.86 -15.90
N TRP A 22 -3.49 15.80 -15.88
CA TRP A 22 -2.33 15.77 -14.99
C TRP A 22 -2.67 15.56 -13.50
N ARG A 23 -3.80 16.14 -13.04
CA ARG A 23 -4.24 16.12 -11.64
C ARG A 23 -5.06 14.89 -11.24
N THR A 24 -5.46 14.03 -12.18
CA THR A 24 -6.32 12.86 -11.93
C THR A 24 -5.82 11.91 -10.82
N PRO A 25 -4.51 11.66 -10.63
CA PRO A 25 -4.02 10.85 -9.50
C PRO A 25 -4.35 11.43 -8.12
N GLU A 26 -4.64 12.73 -8.03
CA GLU A 26 -5.02 13.42 -6.81
C GLU A 26 -6.53 13.67 -6.70
N GLN A 27 -7.32 13.22 -7.67
CA GLN A 27 -8.76 13.48 -7.81
C GLN A 27 -9.56 12.18 -7.99
N GLY A 28 -9.18 11.11 -7.26
CA GLY A 28 -9.92 9.84 -7.27
C GLY A 28 -9.54 8.86 -8.38
N GLY A 29 -8.61 9.24 -9.26
CA GLY A 29 -8.08 8.35 -10.30
C GLY A 29 -9.07 8.07 -11.44
N ARG A 30 -8.76 7.08 -12.28
CA ARG A 30 -9.56 6.73 -13.48
C ARG A 30 -9.82 5.23 -13.57
N ARG A 31 -10.54 4.71 -12.58
CA ARG A 31 -10.80 3.27 -12.43
C ARG A 31 -11.54 2.69 -13.63
N SER A 32 -11.07 1.55 -14.14
CA SER A 32 -11.71 0.75 -15.18
C SER A 32 -12.03 -0.65 -14.67
N ASN A 33 -13.33 -0.99 -14.60
CA ASN A 33 -13.73 -2.35 -14.23
C ASN A 33 -13.24 -3.39 -15.24
N TRP A 34 -13.08 -3.02 -16.52
CA TRP A 34 -12.54 -3.95 -17.52
C TRP A 34 -11.11 -4.37 -17.17
N VAL A 35 -10.22 -3.41 -16.87
CA VAL A 35 -8.82 -3.71 -16.49
C VAL A 35 -8.75 -4.49 -15.18
N ARG A 36 -9.55 -4.09 -14.17
CA ARG A 36 -9.57 -4.76 -12.85
C ARG A 36 -10.11 -6.19 -12.88
N ASN A 37 -10.81 -6.58 -13.95
CA ASN A 37 -11.38 -7.91 -14.16
C ASN A 37 -10.56 -8.79 -15.14
N TRP A 38 -9.41 -8.32 -15.62
CA TRP A 38 -8.55 -9.12 -16.49
C TRP A 38 -8.19 -10.47 -15.87
N THR A 39 -8.16 -11.52 -16.71
CA THR A 39 -7.86 -12.89 -16.29
C THR A 39 -6.51 -13.04 -15.59
N VAL A 40 -5.53 -12.20 -15.94
CA VAL A 40 -4.21 -12.17 -15.28
C VAL A 40 -4.31 -11.96 -13.77
N TRP A 41 -5.34 -11.28 -13.27
CA TRP A 41 -5.55 -11.06 -11.85
C TRP A 41 -6.01 -12.28 -11.08
N ARG A 42 -6.65 -13.24 -11.75
CA ARG A 42 -6.93 -14.56 -11.17
C ARG A 42 -5.63 -15.35 -11.00
N TYR A 43 -4.82 -15.41 -12.05
CA TYR A 43 -3.50 -16.04 -11.96
C TYR A 43 -2.59 -15.38 -10.92
N PHE A 44 -2.63 -14.05 -10.81
CA PHE A 44 -1.90 -13.31 -9.78
C PHE A 44 -2.36 -13.69 -8.36
N LYS A 45 -3.67 -13.74 -8.12
CA LYS A 45 -4.23 -14.17 -6.83
C LYS A 45 -3.82 -15.61 -6.50
N ASP A 46 -3.91 -16.52 -7.46
CA ASP A 46 -3.63 -17.94 -7.29
C ASP A 46 -2.12 -18.23 -7.18
N TYR A 47 -1.29 -17.35 -7.72
CA TYR A 47 0.16 -17.42 -7.60
C TYR A 47 0.65 -17.20 -6.17
N PHE A 48 0.01 -16.29 -5.45
CA PHE A 48 0.34 -15.86 -4.09
C PHE A 48 -0.63 -16.37 -3.02
N PRO A 49 -1.48 -17.35 -3.33
CA PRO A 49 -2.80 -17.51 -2.69
C PRO A 49 -3.25 -16.32 -1.81
N ILE A 50 -3.80 -15.27 -2.42
CA ILE A 50 -4.15 -14.04 -1.68
C ILE A 50 -5.49 -14.19 -0.96
N HIS A 51 -5.47 -14.01 0.35
CA HIS A 51 -6.64 -14.02 1.23
C HIS A 51 -6.82 -12.67 1.93
N LEU A 52 -8.06 -12.19 1.95
CA LEU A 52 -8.48 -11.03 2.74
C LEU A 52 -9.42 -11.50 3.84
N ILE A 53 -9.13 -11.16 5.08
CA ILE A 53 -9.89 -11.60 6.25
C ILE A 53 -10.43 -10.35 6.94
N LYS A 54 -11.77 -10.27 7.03
CA LYS A 54 -12.49 -9.21 7.73
C LYS A 54 -12.77 -9.66 9.17
N THR A 55 -12.39 -8.84 10.15
CA THR A 55 -12.63 -9.14 11.58
C THR A 55 -13.87 -8.44 12.15
N GLN A 56 -14.31 -7.34 11.54
CA GLN A 56 -15.41 -6.50 12.01
C GLN A 56 -16.22 -5.92 10.85
N GLU A 57 -17.50 -5.69 11.09
CA GLU A 57 -18.36 -4.94 10.18
C GLU A 57 -17.96 -3.46 10.14
N LEU A 58 -18.02 -2.86 8.95
CA LEU A 58 -17.77 -1.44 8.74
C LEU A 58 -19.04 -0.78 8.20
N ASP A 59 -19.39 0.39 8.73
CA ASP A 59 -20.54 1.15 8.26
C ASP A 59 -20.18 1.92 6.98
N PRO A 60 -20.83 1.65 5.83
CA PRO A 60 -20.56 2.32 4.56
C PRO A 60 -20.95 3.80 4.52
N ARG A 61 -21.61 4.33 5.56
CA ARG A 61 -21.87 5.76 5.71
C ARG A 61 -20.65 6.55 6.17
N HIS A 62 -19.55 5.87 6.50
CA HIS A 62 -18.30 6.50 6.93
C HIS A 62 -17.16 6.22 5.95
N ASN A 63 -16.16 7.10 5.98
CA ASN A 63 -14.90 6.91 5.27
C ASN A 63 -13.84 6.34 6.22
N TYR A 64 -12.93 5.55 5.66
CA TYR A 64 -11.90 4.84 6.44
C TYR A 64 -10.52 5.05 5.84
N ILE A 65 -9.50 5.06 6.70
CA ILE A 65 -8.10 4.88 6.29
C ILE A 65 -7.64 3.50 6.73
N PHE A 66 -7.33 2.65 5.77
CA PHE A 66 -6.69 1.37 6.04
C PHE A 66 -5.18 1.57 6.04
N GLY A 67 -4.55 1.42 7.20
CA GLY A 67 -3.10 1.41 7.29
C GLY A 67 -2.59 -0.02 7.06
N PHE A 68 -2.02 -0.27 5.88
CA PHE A 68 -1.54 -1.59 5.47
C PHE A 68 -0.08 -1.80 5.89
N HIS A 69 0.19 -2.93 6.52
CA HIS A 69 1.49 -3.37 7.04
C HIS A 69 1.74 -4.85 6.74
N PRO A 70 2.99 -5.31 6.61
CA PRO A 70 4.17 -4.48 6.36
C PRO A 70 4.15 -3.91 4.93
N HIS A 71 5.05 -2.98 4.65
CA HIS A 71 5.26 -2.45 3.30
C HIS A 71 5.83 -3.51 2.36
N GLY A 72 6.76 -4.35 2.83
CA GLY A 72 7.48 -5.26 1.95
C GLY A 72 8.18 -4.54 0.78
N ILE A 73 8.50 -5.31 -0.27
CA ILE A 73 9.16 -4.78 -1.48
C ILE A 73 8.14 -4.20 -2.46
N PHE A 74 7.13 -4.98 -2.87
CA PHE A 74 6.13 -4.60 -3.88
C PHE A 74 4.67 -4.68 -3.41
N VAL A 75 4.42 -5.12 -2.17
CA VAL A 75 3.09 -5.17 -1.54
C VAL A 75 1.98 -5.88 -2.37
N PRO A 76 2.26 -7.05 -3.00
CA PRO A 76 1.28 -7.76 -3.82
C PRO A 76 -0.04 -8.09 -3.11
N GLY A 77 -0.04 -8.25 -1.78
CA GLY A 77 -1.24 -8.43 -0.97
C GLY A 77 -2.14 -7.21 -0.99
N ALA A 78 -1.59 -6.01 -0.80
CA ALA A 78 -2.36 -4.76 -0.90
C ALA A 78 -2.89 -4.57 -2.33
N PHE A 79 -2.04 -4.77 -3.32
CA PHE A 79 -2.42 -4.66 -4.73
C PHE A 79 -3.54 -5.64 -5.11
N GLY A 80 -3.35 -6.93 -4.83
CA GLY A 80 -4.32 -7.97 -5.14
C GLY A 80 -5.66 -7.74 -4.47
N ASN A 81 -5.64 -7.36 -3.18
CA ASN A 81 -6.87 -7.16 -2.42
C ASN A 81 -7.64 -5.90 -2.79
N PHE A 82 -6.96 -4.79 -3.07
CA PHE A 82 -7.61 -3.47 -3.17
C PHE A 82 -7.63 -2.87 -4.59
N CYS A 83 -6.74 -3.28 -5.49
CA CYS A 83 -6.70 -2.78 -6.88
C CYS A 83 -7.40 -3.69 -7.88
N THR A 84 -7.51 -4.99 -7.62
CA THR A 84 -8.18 -5.93 -8.54
C THR A 84 -9.61 -6.22 -8.10
N ASN A 85 -10.40 -6.91 -8.95
CA ASN A 85 -11.72 -7.44 -8.59
C ASN A 85 -11.70 -8.96 -8.33
N CYS A 86 -10.52 -9.58 -8.23
CA CYS A 86 -10.39 -11.04 -8.06
C CYS A 86 -10.26 -11.47 -6.59
N SER A 87 -9.97 -10.55 -5.67
CA SER A 87 -10.06 -10.78 -4.23
C SER A 87 -11.51 -10.81 -3.76
N ASP A 88 -11.74 -11.27 -2.53
CA ASP A 88 -13.08 -11.26 -1.93
C ASP A 88 -13.48 -9.87 -1.37
N PHE A 89 -12.72 -8.82 -1.66
CA PHE A 89 -12.97 -7.46 -1.14
C PHE A 89 -14.41 -6.99 -1.35
N LYS A 90 -14.95 -7.13 -2.57
CA LYS A 90 -16.33 -6.68 -2.86
C LYS A 90 -17.40 -7.46 -2.11
N LYS A 91 -17.14 -8.71 -1.74
CA LYS A 91 -18.04 -9.53 -0.92
C LYS A 91 -17.94 -9.16 0.56
N LEU A 92 -16.71 -8.95 1.05
CA LEU A 92 -16.43 -8.64 2.46
C LEU A 92 -16.80 -7.21 2.84
N PHE A 93 -16.62 -6.26 1.92
CA PHE A 93 -16.87 -4.83 2.12
C PHE A 93 -17.86 -4.32 1.06
N PRO A 94 -19.13 -4.77 1.10
CA PRO A 94 -20.16 -4.28 0.18
C PRO A 94 -20.41 -2.78 0.44
N GLY A 95 -20.75 -2.05 -0.62
CA GLY A 95 -20.93 -0.58 -0.55
C GLY A 95 -19.63 0.22 -0.49
N PHE A 96 -18.46 -0.43 -0.30
CA PHE A 96 -17.19 0.26 -0.24
C PHE A 96 -16.44 0.32 -1.57
N THR A 97 -15.62 1.37 -1.66
CA THR A 97 -14.70 1.62 -2.73
C THR A 97 -13.30 1.86 -2.17
N ALA A 98 -12.38 0.92 -2.44
CA ALA A 98 -10.98 1.06 -2.06
C ALA A 98 -10.18 1.89 -3.06
N TYR A 99 -9.28 2.71 -2.51
CA TYR A 99 -8.30 3.52 -3.23
C TYR A 99 -6.92 3.21 -2.66
N LEU A 100 -6.13 2.41 -3.38
CA LEU A 100 -4.75 2.14 -2.99
C LEU A 100 -3.89 3.34 -3.33
N HIS A 101 -3.25 3.92 -2.31
CA HIS A 101 -2.34 5.04 -2.45
C HIS A 101 -0.93 4.57 -2.80
N VAL A 102 -0.43 5.02 -3.95
CA VAL A 102 0.86 4.64 -4.53
C VAL A 102 1.77 5.88 -4.62
N ILE A 103 3.09 5.69 -4.52
CA ILE A 103 4.06 6.79 -4.55
C ILE A 103 3.90 7.66 -5.80
N SER A 104 3.83 8.98 -5.60
CA SER A 104 3.46 9.96 -6.63
C SER A 104 4.38 9.98 -7.85
N CYS A 105 5.64 9.52 -7.70
CA CYS A 105 6.59 9.47 -8.81
C CYS A 105 6.15 8.51 -9.93
N TRP A 106 5.44 7.42 -9.62
CA TRP A 106 4.95 6.49 -10.63
C TRP A 106 3.95 7.13 -11.59
N PHE A 107 3.16 8.11 -11.12
CA PHE A 107 2.22 8.84 -11.96
C PHE A 107 2.88 9.87 -12.89
N ARG A 108 4.21 10.03 -12.82
CA ARG A 108 4.98 10.84 -13.78
C ARG A 108 5.47 10.02 -14.98
N CYS A 109 5.43 8.69 -14.90
CA CYS A 109 5.86 7.81 -15.98
C CYS A 109 4.70 7.61 -16.98
N PRO A 110 4.83 8.07 -18.24
CA PRO A 110 3.85 7.85 -19.30
C PRO A 110 3.44 6.38 -19.44
N LEU A 111 2.19 6.12 -19.83
CA LEU A 111 1.57 4.80 -19.98
C LEU A 111 1.44 3.99 -18.68
N PHE A 112 2.50 3.88 -17.87
CA PHE A 112 2.45 3.25 -16.55
C PHE A 112 1.48 3.98 -15.62
N ARG A 113 1.46 5.33 -15.70
CA ARG A 113 0.44 6.18 -15.08
C ARG A 113 -0.99 5.74 -15.45
N GLU A 114 -1.27 5.58 -16.75
CA GLU A 114 -2.61 5.21 -17.24
C GLU A 114 -3.02 3.83 -16.70
N TYR A 115 -2.06 2.91 -16.64
CA TYR A 115 -2.26 1.59 -16.09
C TYR A 115 -2.62 1.63 -14.59
N LEU A 116 -1.84 2.35 -13.77
CA LEU A 116 -2.13 2.51 -12.34
C LEU A 116 -3.51 3.17 -12.11
N LEU A 117 -3.83 4.21 -12.88
CA LEU A 117 -5.12 4.89 -12.78
C LEU A 117 -6.27 3.96 -13.16
N SER A 118 -6.10 3.14 -14.20
CA SER A 118 -7.11 2.16 -14.64
C SER A 118 -7.40 1.08 -13.59
N LEU A 119 -6.43 0.76 -12.74
CA LEU A 119 -6.60 -0.14 -11.60
C LEU A 119 -7.29 0.54 -10.40
N GLY A 120 -7.53 1.85 -10.47
CA GLY A 120 -8.12 2.64 -9.40
C GLY A 120 -7.13 3.07 -8.32
N SER A 121 -5.82 2.95 -8.59
CA SER A 121 -4.78 3.47 -7.71
C SER A 121 -4.69 4.99 -7.81
N VAL A 122 -4.34 5.63 -6.71
CA VAL A 122 -4.24 7.09 -6.59
C VAL A 122 -2.91 7.49 -5.94
N SER A 123 -2.56 8.76 -6.01
CA SER A 123 -1.32 9.30 -5.43
C SER A 123 -1.34 9.22 -3.89
N VAL A 124 -0.22 8.88 -3.24
CA VAL A 124 -0.05 8.98 -1.78
C VAL A 124 0.26 10.42 -1.33
N SER A 125 -0.44 11.40 -1.89
CA SER A 125 -0.32 12.80 -1.51
C SER A 125 -1.44 13.19 -0.54
N LYS A 126 -1.19 14.18 0.33
CA LYS A 126 -2.21 14.74 1.24
C LYS A 126 -3.46 15.17 0.48
N LYS A 127 -3.29 15.77 -0.72
CA LYS A 127 -4.39 16.22 -1.59
C LYS A 127 -5.26 15.05 -2.03
N SER A 128 -4.63 13.98 -2.53
CA SER A 128 -5.34 12.78 -2.98
C SER A 128 -6.10 12.09 -1.84
N ILE A 129 -5.44 11.87 -0.69
CA ILE A 129 -6.09 11.26 0.48
C ILE A 129 -7.26 12.14 0.95
N SER A 130 -7.07 13.46 1.01
CA SER A 130 -8.15 14.37 1.41
C SER A 130 -9.32 14.37 0.43
N HIS A 131 -9.05 14.27 -0.87
CA HIS A 131 -10.10 14.18 -1.89
C HIS A 131 -10.92 12.89 -1.77
N VAL A 132 -10.26 11.75 -1.51
CA VAL A 132 -10.95 10.47 -1.30
C VAL A 132 -11.82 10.52 -0.04
N LEU A 133 -11.33 11.15 1.04
CA LEU A 133 -12.03 11.21 2.32
C LEU A 133 -13.08 12.32 2.41
N SER A 134 -13.15 13.24 1.45
CA SER A 134 -14.14 14.32 1.41
C SER A 134 -15.50 13.91 0.82
N GLU A 135 -15.71 12.63 0.48
CA GLU A 135 -17.03 12.16 0.03
C GLU A 135 -18.00 12.11 1.22
N ASP A 136 -18.98 13.01 1.21
CA ASP A 136 -19.96 13.16 2.29
C ASP A 136 -20.88 11.95 2.46
N ARG A 137 -21.07 11.15 1.41
CA ARG A 137 -21.89 9.92 1.46
C ARG A 137 -21.20 8.76 2.18
N GLY A 138 -19.91 8.87 2.48
CA GLY A 138 -19.11 7.76 2.98
C GLY A 138 -18.76 6.74 1.91
N GLY A 139 -18.29 5.57 2.33
CA GLY A 139 -18.07 4.42 1.46
C GLY A 139 -16.69 4.39 0.79
N ASN A 140 -15.83 5.36 1.07
CA ASN A 140 -14.47 5.36 0.58
C ASN A 140 -13.49 4.80 1.61
N ILE A 141 -12.58 3.95 1.13
CA ILE A 141 -11.47 3.41 1.92
C ILE A 141 -10.16 3.86 1.27
N SER A 142 -9.45 4.78 1.93
CA SER A 142 -8.08 5.13 1.59
C SER A 142 -7.12 4.07 2.14
N VAL A 143 -6.56 3.24 1.27
CA VAL A 143 -5.58 2.22 1.66
C VAL A 143 -4.18 2.80 1.51
N ILE A 144 -3.46 2.95 2.61
CA ILE A 144 -2.11 3.50 2.66
C ILE A 144 -1.17 2.43 3.14
N VAL A 145 -0.18 2.06 2.32
CA VAL A 145 0.92 1.21 2.76
C VAL A 145 1.87 2.07 3.60
N LEU A 146 1.87 1.82 4.90
CA LEU A 146 2.66 2.58 5.87
C LEU A 146 4.10 2.03 5.94
N GLY A 147 5.00 2.71 6.67
CA GLY A 147 6.44 2.40 6.63
C GLY A 147 7.21 3.17 5.54
N GLY A 148 6.76 3.01 4.30
CA GLY A 148 7.34 3.63 3.11
C GLY A 148 8.76 3.14 2.81
N ALA A 149 9.54 3.96 2.08
CA ALA A 149 10.87 3.58 1.59
C ALA A 149 11.84 3.04 2.65
N LYS A 150 11.74 3.46 3.92
CA LYS A 150 12.61 2.95 5.00
C LYS A 150 12.31 1.50 5.33
N GLU A 151 11.04 1.14 5.40
CA GLU A 151 10.62 -0.23 5.71
C GLU A 151 10.93 -1.18 4.56
N THR A 152 10.90 -0.69 3.32
CA THR A 152 11.31 -1.48 2.14
C THR A 152 12.74 -2.02 2.24
N LEU A 153 13.67 -1.27 2.84
CA LEU A 153 15.05 -1.71 3.07
C LEU A 153 15.18 -2.74 4.20
N GLU A 154 14.10 -3.01 4.92
CA GLU A 154 14.02 -3.92 6.07
C GLU A 154 13.12 -5.13 5.78
N ALA A 155 12.60 -5.21 4.55
CA ALA A 155 11.76 -6.29 4.05
C ALA A 155 12.59 -7.56 3.80
N HIS A 156 13.06 -8.16 4.89
CA HIS A 156 13.72 -9.46 4.95
C HIS A 156 12.72 -10.51 5.46
N PRO A 157 12.76 -11.76 4.97
CA PRO A 157 11.94 -12.84 5.52
C PRO A 157 12.10 -12.98 7.05
N GLY A 158 10.99 -13.28 7.72
CA GLY A 158 10.94 -13.43 9.18
C GLY A 158 11.06 -12.13 9.99
N THR A 159 11.14 -10.95 9.36
CA THR A 159 11.19 -9.68 10.10
C THR A 159 9.80 -9.05 10.30
N TYR A 160 9.63 -8.42 11.47
CA TYR A 160 8.39 -7.77 11.90
C TYR A 160 8.65 -6.33 12.40
N ASN A 161 9.65 -5.67 11.78
CA ASN A 161 10.01 -4.28 12.06
C ASN A 161 9.14 -3.36 11.21
N LEU A 162 8.34 -2.50 11.84
CA LEU A 162 7.46 -1.56 11.13
C LEU A 162 7.88 -0.11 11.43
N TYR A 163 8.14 0.67 10.39
CA TYR A 163 8.58 2.07 10.47
C TYR A 163 7.39 3.03 10.54
N ILE A 164 6.67 2.98 11.66
CA ILE A 164 5.45 3.76 11.87
C ILE A 164 5.59 4.86 12.93
N ARG A 165 6.56 4.82 13.86
CA ARG A 165 6.61 5.77 14.99
C ARG A 165 6.64 7.23 14.57
N GLN A 166 7.36 7.51 13.47
CA GLN A 166 7.51 8.85 12.92
C GLN A 166 6.43 9.20 11.87
N ARG A 167 5.52 8.27 11.52
CA ARG A 167 4.57 8.40 10.41
C ARG A 167 3.19 8.88 10.85
N LYS A 168 3.11 10.06 11.44
CA LYS A 168 1.86 10.61 12.02
C LYS A 168 0.93 11.31 11.00
N GLY A 169 1.36 11.41 9.73
CA GLY A 169 0.63 12.16 8.70
C GLY A 169 -0.75 11.59 8.37
N PHE A 170 -0.90 10.26 8.33
CA PHE A 170 -2.19 9.63 8.07
C PHE A 170 -3.19 9.85 9.22
N VAL A 171 -2.70 9.84 10.47
CA VAL A 171 -3.50 10.13 11.68
C VAL A 171 -4.00 11.57 11.66
N LYS A 172 -3.13 12.52 11.31
CA LYS A 172 -3.52 13.92 11.16
C LYS A 172 -4.62 14.09 10.12
N ILE A 173 -4.51 13.40 8.97
CA ILE A 173 -5.54 13.45 7.92
C ILE A 173 -6.85 12.79 8.39
N ALA A 174 -6.77 11.64 9.07
CA ALA A 174 -7.93 10.98 9.66
C ALA A 174 -8.71 11.91 10.60
N LEU A 175 -8.01 12.60 11.51
CA LEU A 175 -8.60 13.60 12.40
C LEU A 175 -9.26 14.74 11.62
N THR A 176 -8.59 15.32 10.64
CA THR A 176 -9.14 16.44 9.84
C THR A 176 -10.45 16.08 9.13
N HIS A 177 -10.60 14.83 8.67
CA HIS A 177 -11.77 14.37 7.92
C HIS A 177 -12.78 13.58 8.75
N GLY A 178 -12.45 13.18 9.98
CA GLY A 178 -13.28 12.26 10.77
C GLY A 178 -13.33 10.85 10.18
N ALA A 179 -12.27 10.44 9.46
CA ALA A 179 -12.19 9.11 8.86
C ALA A 179 -11.65 8.12 9.88
N SER A 180 -12.35 7.00 10.09
CA SER A 180 -11.92 5.99 11.05
C SER A 180 -10.64 5.29 10.59
N LEU A 181 -9.71 5.05 11.52
CA LEU A 181 -8.47 4.32 11.21
C LEU A 181 -8.71 2.81 11.35
N VAL A 182 -8.18 2.02 10.43
CA VAL A 182 -8.25 0.56 10.49
C VAL A 182 -6.87 -0.03 10.25
N PRO A 183 -6.24 -0.69 11.24
CA PRO A 183 -5.00 -1.40 11.01
C PRO A 183 -5.24 -2.62 10.13
N VAL A 184 -4.39 -2.82 9.13
CA VAL A 184 -4.38 -4.02 8.29
C VAL A 184 -2.98 -4.63 8.37
N PHE A 185 -2.89 -5.89 8.79
CA PHE A 185 -1.63 -6.62 8.82
C PHE A 185 -1.66 -7.80 7.85
N SER A 186 -0.64 -7.92 7.01
CA SER A 186 -0.54 -8.90 5.93
C SER A 186 0.59 -9.89 6.19
N PHE A 187 0.22 -11.08 6.67
CA PHE A 187 1.15 -12.18 6.87
C PHE A 187 1.62 -12.73 5.52
N GLY A 188 2.91 -13.04 5.40
CA GLY A 188 3.53 -13.57 4.17
C GLY A 188 4.11 -12.50 3.24
N GLU A 189 3.90 -11.20 3.49
CA GLU A 189 4.40 -10.14 2.57
C GLU A 189 5.93 -10.07 2.48
N ASN A 190 6.62 -10.13 3.62
CA ASN A 190 8.10 -10.12 3.64
C ASN A 190 8.72 -11.44 3.16
N GLU A 191 7.90 -12.48 2.94
CA GLU A 191 8.37 -13.82 2.58
C GLU A 191 8.57 -14.00 1.07
N LEU A 192 8.12 -13.02 0.27
CA LEU A 192 8.00 -13.13 -1.18
C LEU A 192 9.32 -12.90 -1.92
N PHE A 193 10.30 -12.31 -1.26
CA PHE A 193 11.63 -12.06 -1.80
C PHE A 193 12.67 -12.25 -0.71
N GLU A 194 13.85 -12.69 -1.10
CA GLU A 194 15.05 -12.52 -0.30
C GLU A 194 15.64 -11.14 -0.57
N GLN A 195 16.20 -10.52 0.45
CA GLN A 195 16.92 -9.26 0.33
C GLN A 195 18.39 -9.47 0.67
N VAL A 196 19.28 -8.85 -0.12
CA VAL A 196 20.72 -8.86 0.17
C VAL A 196 20.95 -8.19 1.51
N SER A 197 21.71 -8.86 2.38
CA SER A 197 22.02 -8.37 3.71
C SER A 197 22.61 -6.95 3.67
N ASN A 198 21.95 -6.03 4.36
CA ASN A 198 22.25 -4.61 4.37
C ASN A 198 22.12 -4.04 5.80
N PRO A 199 22.86 -4.56 6.79
CA PRO A 199 22.75 -4.11 8.18
C PRO A 199 23.09 -2.62 8.31
N GLU A 200 22.51 -1.96 9.33
CA GLU A 200 22.84 -0.57 9.68
C GLU A 200 24.36 -0.41 9.87
N GLY A 201 24.93 0.63 9.26
CA GLY A 201 26.38 0.87 9.24
C GLY A 201 27.15 0.21 8.10
N SER A 202 26.56 -0.72 7.35
CA SER A 202 27.20 -1.29 6.15
C SER A 202 27.36 -0.24 5.03
N TRP A 203 28.30 -0.49 4.11
CA TRP A 203 28.49 0.36 2.93
C TRP A 203 27.22 0.39 2.06
N LEU A 204 26.57 -0.76 1.89
CA LEU A 204 25.36 -0.91 1.08
C LEU A 204 24.22 -0.11 1.70
N ARG A 205 24.00 -0.27 3.02
CA ARG A 205 22.98 0.51 3.72
C ARG A 205 23.25 2.01 3.65
N THR A 206 24.51 2.42 3.82
CA THR A 206 24.90 3.83 3.71
C THR A 206 24.58 4.41 2.33
N ALA A 207 24.84 3.66 1.25
CA ALA A 207 24.50 4.07 -0.10
C ALA A 207 22.97 4.16 -0.31
N GLN A 208 22.22 3.15 0.17
CA GLN A 208 20.76 3.11 0.10
C GLN A 208 20.12 4.27 0.86
N ASP A 209 20.60 4.59 2.06
CA ASP A 209 20.11 5.70 2.88
C ASP A 209 20.40 7.05 2.24
N ARG A 210 21.58 7.23 1.63
CA ARG A 210 21.92 8.45 0.87
C ARG A 210 20.99 8.62 -0.32
N LEU A 211 20.77 7.56 -1.11
CA LEU A 211 19.85 7.59 -2.24
C LEU A 211 18.42 7.93 -1.81
N GLN A 212 17.96 7.31 -0.71
CA GLN A 212 16.64 7.58 -0.15
C GLN A 212 16.49 9.03 0.29
N LYS A 213 17.50 9.62 0.94
CA LYS A 213 17.47 11.04 1.34
C LYS A 213 17.40 11.98 0.15
N LEU A 214 18.07 11.64 -0.96
CA LEU A 214 18.09 12.46 -2.17
C LEU A 214 16.81 12.35 -3.01
N THR A 215 16.26 11.13 -3.13
CA THR A 215 15.19 10.84 -4.11
C THR A 215 13.83 10.57 -3.46
N GLY A 216 13.78 10.31 -2.16
CA GLY A 216 12.60 9.83 -1.46
C GLY A 216 12.26 8.35 -1.73
N PHE A 217 13.05 7.65 -2.52
CA PHE A 217 12.86 6.24 -2.89
C PHE A 217 14.02 5.38 -2.40
N ALA A 218 13.71 4.15 -1.97
CA ALA A 218 14.71 3.17 -1.59
C ALA A 218 14.86 2.11 -2.68
N LEU A 219 16.09 1.76 -3.01
CA LEU A 219 16.41 0.63 -3.89
C LEU A 219 16.91 -0.54 -3.04
N PRO A 220 16.02 -1.43 -2.55
CA PRO A 220 16.45 -2.70 -1.99
C PRO A 220 17.14 -3.53 -3.09
N LEU A 221 18.22 -4.22 -2.73
CA LEU A 221 18.77 -5.27 -3.59
C LEU A 221 18.12 -6.58 -3.16
N PHE A 222 17.27 -7.14 -4.01
CA PHE A 222 16.49 -8.32 -3.70
C PHE A 222 16.52 -9.32 -4.84
N TYR A 223 16.15 -10.55 -4.51
CA TYR A 223 15.96 -11.62 -5.48
C TYR A 223 14.81 -12.53 -5.01
N GLY A 224 14.18 -13.18 -5.96
CA GLY A 224 13.27 -14.28 -5.71
C GLY A 224 13.66 -15.45 -6.60
N ARG A 225 12.68 -16.00 -7.29
CA ARG A 225 12.87 -17.10 -8.23
C ARG A 225 13.01 -16.65 -9.68
N GLY A 226 13.53 -17.53 -10.52
CA GLY A 226 13.50 -17.38 -11.97
C GLY A 226 12.12 -17.74 -12.54
N ILE A 227 11.93 -17.51 -13.85
CA ILE A 227 10.72 -17.98 -14.55
C ILE A 227 10.71 -19.51 -14.60
N PHE A 228 11.87 -20.12 -14.89
CA PHE A 228 12.06 -21.57 -15.10
C PHE A 228 12.82 -22.30 -13.98
N GLN A 229 13.23 -21.59 -12.92
CA GLN A 229 13.93 -22.17 -11.77
C GLN A 229 13.56 -21.44 -10.47
N TYR A 230 13.95 -22.00 -9.32
CA TYR A 230 13.60 -21.48 -8.00
C TYR A 230 14.73 -20.82 -7.21
N ASN A 231 15.95 -20.79 -7.75
CA ASN A 231 17.15 -20.42 -7.01
C ASN A 231 17.51 -18.93 -7.13
N PHE A 232 17.11 -18.23 -8.21
CA PHE A 232 17.46 -16.82 -8.40
C PHE A 232 16.63 -16.12 -9.49
N GLY A 233 16.18 -14.90 -9.26
CA GLY A 233 15.57 -14.08 -10.30
C GLY A 233 14.77 -12.91 -9.74
N ILE A 234 13.94 -12.29 -10.56
CA ILE A 234 13.11 -11.14 -10.17
C ILE A 234 11.66 -11.51 -9.88
N MET A 235 11.27 -12.78 -10.08
CA MET A 235 9.91 -13.22 -9.79
C MET A 235 9.79 -13.50 -8.29
N PRO A 236 8.72 -13.05 -7.63
CA PRO A 236 8.49 -13.35 -6.22
C PRO A 236 8.32 -14.84 -5.98
N TYR A 237 8.63 -15.33 -4.79
CA TYR A 237 8.29 -16.68 -4.37
C TYR A 237 6.77 -16.86 -4.29
N ARG A 238 6.30 -18.06 -4.62
CA ARG A 238 4.89 -18.45 -4.47
C ARG A 238 4.64 -18.84 -3.02
N LYS A 239 4.30 -17.87 -2.19
CA LYS A 239 3.90 -18.08 -0.80
C LYS A 239 2.53 -17.43 -0.55
N PRO A 240 1.71 -18.00 0.33
CA PRO A 240 0.39 -17.48 0.65
C PRO A 240 0.49 -16.10 1.32
N ILE A 241 -0.49 -15.23 1.05
CA ILE A 241 -0.61 -13.91 1.66
C ILE A 241 -1.95 -13.79 2.36
N HIS A 242 -1.93 -13.44 3.65
CA HIS A 242 -3.14 -13.30 4.46
C HIS A 242 -3.22 -11.88 5.05
N ALA A 243 -4.03 -11.03 4.43
CA ALA A 243 -4.29 -9.67 4.90
C ALA A 243 -5.47 -9.67 5.87
N ILE A 244 -5.20 -9.35 7.14
CA ILE A 244 -6.20 -9.26 8.21
C ILE A 244 -6.58 -7.80 8.39
N VAL A 245 -7.86 -7.49 8.19
CA VAL A 245 -8.42 -6.15 8.45
C VAL A 245 -8.88 -6.12 9.90
N GLY A 246 -8.22 -5.29 10.71
CA GLY A 246 -8.47 -5.16 12.14
C GLY A 246 -9.72 -4.35 12.49
N ARG A 247 -9.86 -4.06 13.78
CA ARG A 247 -10.98 -3.29 14.32
C ARG A 247 -10.89 -1.82 13.90
N PRO A 248 -11.99 -1.16 13.51
CA PRO A 248 -11.99 0.27 13.28
C PRO A 248 -11.78 1.04 14.59
N ILE A 249 -10.96 2.08 14.52
CA ILE A 249 -10.75 3.08 15.56
C ILE A 249 -11.56 4.30 15.14
N PRO A 250 -12.71 4.57 15.79
CA PRO A 250 -13.54 5.72 15.45
C PRO A 250 -12.78 7.03 15.66
N VAL A 251 -12.91 7.95 14.72
CA VAL A 251 -12.23 9.25 14.77
C VAL A 251 -13.25 10.37 14.69
N GLN A 252 -13.28 11.23 15.71
CA GLN A 252 -14.07 12.45 15.67
C GLN A 252 -13.38 13.51 14.81
N ARG A 253 -14.14 14.11 13.89
CA ARG A 253 -13.62 15.14 12.99
C ARG A 253 -13.13 16.34 13.80
N THR A 254 -11.84 16.63 13.68
CA THR A 254 -11.15 17.76 14.29
C THR A 254 -10.38 18.50 13.19
N PRO A 255 -10.89 19.63 12.66
CA PRO A 255 -10.28 20.32 11.52
C PRO A 255 -8.81 20.73 11.73
N ASN A 256 -8.49 21.18 12.95
CA ASN A 256 -7.15 21.58 13.37
C ASN A 256 -6.68 20.72 14.55
N PRO A 257 -6.27 19.46 14.33
CA PRO A 257 -5.89 18.58 15.42
C PRO A 257 -4.59 19.04 16.06
N THR A 258 -4.53 19.00 17.39
CA THR A 258 -3.31 19.31 18.13
C THR A 258 -2.27 18.18 17.98
N PRO A 259 -0.98 18.45 18.23
CA PRO A 259 0.04 17.40 18.28
C PRO A 259 -0.31 16.28 19.27
N GLU A 260 -0.89 16.62 20.43
CA GLU A 260 -1.27 15.67 21.48
C GLU A 260 -2.40 14.75 21.04
N GLN A 261 -3.44 15.30 20.41
CA GLN A 261 -4.53 14.49 19.84
C GLN A 261 -4.02 13.55 18.75
N THR A 262 -3.10 14.04 17.91
CA THR A 262 -2.46 13.22 16.88
C THR A 262 -1.64 12.10 17.52
N GLU A 263 -0.92 12.39 18.60
CA GLU A 263 -0.11 11.38 19.30
C GLU A 263 -0.96 10.32 19.98
N GLN A 264 -2.00 10.73 20.70
CA GLN A 264 -2.91 9.81 21.38
C GLN A 264 -3.55 8.83 20.40
N LEU A 265 -4.11 9.34 19.29
CA LEU A 265 -4.73 8.47 18.27
C LEU A 265 -3.70 7.59 17.58
N HIS A 266 -2.48 8.09 17.33
CA HIS A 266 -1.40 7.30 16.75
C HIS A 266 -0.94 6.16 17.68
N GLN A 267 -0.88 6.42 18.99
CA GLN A 267 -0.56 5.42 20.00
C GLN A 267 -1.64 4.33 20.04
N THR A 268 -2.93 4.71 20.07
CA THR A 268 -4.04 3.75 19.98
C THR A 268 -3.97 2.93 18.69
N TYR A 269 -3.63 3.54 17.56
CA TYR A 269 -3.44 2.82 16.30
C TYR A 269 -2.33 1.75 16.40
N MET A 270 -1.19 2.10 16.98
CA MET A 270 -0.07 1.17 17.16
C MET A 270 -0.42 0.03 18.12
N GLU A 271 -1.18 0.30 19.18
CA GLU A 271 -1.67 -0.70 20.12
C GLU A 271 -2.63 -1.70 19.45
N GLU A 272 -3.62 -1.21 18.70
CA GLU A 272 -4.55 -2.06 17.97
C GLU A 272 -3.85 -2.86 16.85
N LEU A 273 -2.83 -2.28 16.19
CA LEU A 273 -2.02 -3.01 15.21
C LEU A 273 -1.21 -4.15 15.87
N ARG A 274 -0.61 -3.90 17.04
CA ARG A 274 0.11 -4.92 17.80
C ARG A 274 -0.81 -6.04 18.24
N LYS A 275 -1.97 -5.69 18.79
CA LYS A 275 -3.00 -6.64 19.19
C LYS A 275 -3.47 -7.51 18.01
N LEU A 276 -3.76 -6.87 16.87
CA LEU A 276 -4.15 -7.58 15.64
C LEU A 276 -3.11 -8.61 15.22
N PHE A 277 -1.82 -8.25 15.26
CA PHE A 277 -0.72 -9.15 14.98
C PHE A 277 -0.67 -10.30 15.99
N ASP A 278 -0.63 -9.99 17.29
CA ASP A 278 -0.49 -10.98 18.36
C ASP A 278 -1.64 -12.00 18.39
N GLU A 279 -2.87 -11.57 18.09
CA GLU A 279 -4.05 -12.45 18.00
C GLU A 279 -3.99 -13.46 16.83
N HIS A 280 -3.25 -13.14 15.77
CA HIS A 280 -3.28 -13.91 14.52
C HIS A 280 -1.96 -14.62 14.21
N LYS A 281 -0.83 -14.18 14.77
CA LYS A 281 0.52 -14.66 14.41
C LYS A 281 0.69 -16.18 14.53
N GLY A 282 0.09 -16.79 15.55
CA GLY A 282 0.16 -18.24 15.77
C GLY A 282 -0.45 -19.07 14.62
N LYS A 283 -1.51 -18.56 13.97
CA LYS A 283 -2.15 -19.22 12.80
C LYS A 283 -1.23 -19.28 11.58
N TYR A 284 -0.20 -18.44 11.55
CA TYR A 284 0.74 -18.29 10.44
C TYR A 284 2.15 -18.76 10.81
N GLY A 285 2.27 -19.60 11.84
CA GLY A 285 3.53 -20.25 12.22
C GLY A 285 4.54 -19.34 12.92
N ILE A 286 4.10 -18.18 13.41
CA ILE A 286 4.96 -17.22 14.11
C ILE A 286 4.95 -17.54 15.62
N PRO A 287 6.11 -17.70 16.27
CA PRO A 287 6.20 -18.01 17.70
C PRO A 287 5.54 -16.97 18.61
N GLU A 288 5.05 -17.40 19.77
CA GLU A 288 4.37 -16.50 20.73
C GLU A 288 5.24 -15.35 21.24
N HIS A 289 6.55 -15.57 21.39
CA HIS A 289 7.49 -14.55 21.86
C HIS A 289 7.79 -13.47 20.80
N GLN A 290 7.54 -13.75 19.52
CA GLN A 290 7.78 -12.79 18.45
C GLN A 290 6.66 -11.73 18.46
N THR A 291 7.01 -10.45 18.48
CA THR A 291 6.05 -9.34 18.41
C THR A 291 6.52 -8.29 17.40
N LEU A 292 5.64 -7.34 17.07
CA LEU A 292 5.98 -6.21 16.21
C LEU A 292 7.00 -5.30 16.89
N VAL A 293 8.00 -4.84 16.15
CA VAL A 293 8.91 -3.80 16.61
C VAL A 293 8.58 -2.53 15.85
N PHE A 294 8.02 -1.54 16.54
CA PHE A 294 7.75 -0.24 15.92
C PHE A 294 9.04 0.59 15.94
N LYS A 295 9.49 1.01 14.76
CA LYS A 295 10.61 1.93 14.55
C LYS A 295 10.12 3.29 14.06
#